data_AF-A0A8B9ZM41-F1
#
_entry.id   AF-A0A8B9ZM41-F1
#
_cell.length_a   1.000
_cell.length_b   1.000
_cell.length_c   1.000
_cell.angle_alpha   90.00
_cell.angle_beta   90.00
_cell.angle_gamma   90.00
#
_symmetry.space_group_name_H-M   'P 1'
#
loop_
_entity.id
_entity.type
_entity.pdbx_description
1 polymer ?
#
loop_
_entity_poly.entity_id
_entity_poly.type
_entity_poly.pdbx_seq_one_letter_code
_entity_poly.pdbx_strand_id
1 'polypeptide(L)'
;MWYWVGVQGIGLGDGDGVWGMGTEFGVRRWSLGYGDRVLGWRSGTEYGRWGWSQGLGYGNRDRVGFGFDPAALHPQPQNEHIELHRKRYGYRLDYHEKKRKKEGREPHERSWKAKKMIGLKAKLYHKQRHAEKIQMKKTIKMHEKRKTKEKNDEKTPKGAVPAYLLDREGQSRAKVLSNMIKQKRKEKAGKWEVPVPKVRAQGETEVLKVIRTGKRKKKAWKRMVTKVCFVGDGFTRKPPKYERFIRPMGLRFKKAHVTHPELKATFCLPILGVKKNPSSPLYTSLGVITKGTVIEVNVSELGLVTQGGKVIWGKYAQVTNNPENDGCINAVLLV
;
A
#
# COMPACT_ATOMS: atom_id res chain seq x y z
N MET A 1 -36.67 -52.56 16.93
CA MET A 1 -37.55 -51.41 16.62
C MET A 1 -37.25 -50.34 17.65
N TRP A 2 -36.39 -49.37 17.30
CA TRP A 2 -35.97 -48.30 18.21
C TRP A 2 -36.96 -47.15 18.07
N TYR A 3 -37.63 -46.78 19.16
CA TYR A 3 -38.40 -45.55 19.24
C TYR A 3 -37.76 -44.63 20.28
N TRP A 4 -37.55 -43.40 19.82
CA TRP A 4 -37.16 -42.22 20.56
C TRP A 4 -38.34 -41.72 21.38
N VAL A 5 -38.11 -41.31 22.63
CA VAL A 5 -38.93 -40.31 23.33
C VAL A 5 -37.97 -39.40 24.09
N GLY A 6 -37.96 -38.12 23.72
CA GLY A 6 -37.26 -37.07 24.44
C GLY A 6 -38.20 -36.30 25.36
N VAL A 7 -37.65 -35.61 26.37
CA VAL A 7 -38.33 -34.57 27.16
C VAL A 7 -37.28 -33.60 27.73
N GLN A 8 -37.53 -32.30 27.52
CA GLN A 8 -37.33 -31.06 28.33
C GLN A 8 -36.08 -30.95 29.25
N GLY A 9 -35.35 -29.84 29.36
CA GLY A 9 -35.66 -28.40 29.26
C GLY A 9 -35.05 -27.68 30.48
N ILE A 10 -34.80 -26.36 30.39
CA ILE A 10 -34.64 -25.31 31.45
C ILE A 10 -33.50 -24.35 31.09
N GLY A 11 -33.83 -23.05 31.09
CA GLY A 11 -32.96 -21.91 30.80
C GLY A 11 -32.48 -21.15 32.05
N LEU A 12 -32.25 -19.83 31.86
CA LEU A 12 -31.64 -18.80 32.73
C LEU A 12 -30.14 -18.61 32.41
N GLY A 13 -29.56 -17.41 32.26
CA GLY A 13 -29.97 -16.03 32.53
C GLY A 13 -28.70 -15.15 32.48
N ASP A 14 -28.87 -13.86 32.24
CA ASP A 14 -27.85 -12.84 31.95
C ASP A 14 -26.77 -12.61 33.03
N GLY A 15 -25.64 -12.00 32.64
CA GLY A 15 -24.61 -11.52 33.57
C GLY A 15 -23.50 -10.69 32.93
N ASP A 16 -23.68 -9.37 32.92
CA ASP A 16 -22.67 -8.35 32.61
C ASP A 16 -21.50 -8.38 33.62
N GLY A 17 -20.27 -8.21 33.13
CA GLY A 17 -19.06 -8.17 33.95
C GLY A 17 -18.00 -7.21 33.39
N VAL A 18 -18.12 -5.94 33.77
CA VAL A 18 -17.09 -4.90 33.60
C VAL A 18 -16.02 -5.08 34.67
N TRP A 19 -14.74 -5.13 34.28
CA TRP A 19 -13.61 -4.89 35.18
C TRP A 19 -12.63 -3.92 34.54
N GLY A 20 -12.66 -2.68 35.04
CA GLY A 20 -11.58 -1.72 34.88
C GLY A 20 -10.61 -1.83 36.05
N MET A 21 -9.31 -1.83 35.77
CA MET A 21 -8.27 -1.50 36.73
C MET A 21 -7.36 -0.45 36.09
N GLY A 22 -7.38 0.74 36.66
CA GLY A 22 -6.30 1.71 36.50
C GLY A 22 -5.48 1.74 37.78
N THR A 23 -4.18 1.92 37.66
CA THR A 23 -3.34 2.64 38.64
C THR A 23 -2.03 3.08 37.99
N GLU A 24 -1.61 4.25 38.43
CA GLU A 24 -0.46 5.04 38.02
C GLU A 24 0.86 4.60 38.70
N PHE A 25 1.94 5.26 38.26
CA PHE A 25 3.25 5.47 38.90
C PHE A 25 4.37 4.43 38.72
N GLY A 26 5.54 4.95 38.31
CA GLY A 26 6.81 4.28 38.53
C GLY A 26 7.95 4.65 37.58
N VAL A 27 8.34 5.92 37.50
CA VAL A 27 9.65 6.29 36.91
C VAL A 27 10.74 5.73 37.82
N ARG A 28 11.49 4.72 37.36
CA ARG A 28 12.80 4.37 37.91
C ARG A 28 13.84 4.32 36.80
N ARG A 29 14.71 5.32 36.88
CA ARG A 29 16.00 5.46 36.20
C ARG A 29 16.88 4.26 36.56
N TRP A 30 17.37 3.54 35.55
CA TRP A 30 18.56 2.71 35.64
C TRP A 30 19.53 3.19 34.57
N SER A 31 20.64 3.78 34.99
CA SER A 31 21.82 3.96 34.15
C SER A 31 22.76 2.79 34.41
N LEU A 32 23.01 1.99 33.40
CA LEU A 32 24.21 1.18 33.27
C LEU A 32 24.65 1.36 31.82
N GLY A 33 25.68 2.17 31.62
CA GLY A 33 26.36 2.24 30.34
C GLY A 33 27.12 0.95 30.11
N TYR A 34 27.13 0.47 28.86
CA TYR A 34 28.30 -0.04 28.14
C TYR A 34 27.84 -0.51 26.74
N GLY A 35 28.30 0.21 25.70
CA GLY A 35 28.59 -0.30 24.35
C GLY A 35 27.48 -0.97 23.53
N ASP A 36 26.70 -0.18 22.81
CA ASP A 36 25.86 -0.67 21.70
C ASP A 36 26.74 -1.13 20.52
N ARG A 37 26.73 -2.43 20.21
CA ARG A 37 27.05 -2.97 18.89
C ARG A 37 25.86 -3.75 18.35
N VAL A 38 24.99 -3.04 17.64
CA VAL A 38 23.91 -3.61 16.83
C VAL A 38 24.50 -4.00 15.47
N LEU A 39 24.69 -5.30 15.25
CA LEU A 39 24.99 -5.84 13.92
C LEU A 39 23.69 -5.90 13.09
N GLY A 40 23.39 -4.78 12.43
CA GLY A 40 22.38 -4.69 11.40
C GLY A 40 22.93 -5.17 10.05
N TRP A 41 22.42 -6.30 9.56
CA TRP A 41 22.54 -6.69 8.16
C TRP A 41 21.60 -5.83 7.32
N ARG A 42 22.14 -4.95 6.47
CA ARG A 42 21.47 -4.54 5.23
C ARG A 42 22.46 -4.14 4.16
N SER A 43 22.18 -4.70 2.99
CA SER A 43 22.84 -4.62 1.69
C SER A 43 23.20 -3.22 1.25
N GLY A 44 24.42 -3.10 0.72
CA GLY A 44 25.06 -1.87 0.29
C GLY A 44 24.31 -1.09 -0.79
N THR A 45 24.37 0.22 -0.59
CA THR A 45 23.95 1.32 -1.45
C THR A 45 24.84 1.48 -2.68
N GLU A 46 24.19 1.66 -3.82
CA GLU A 46 24.67 2.42 -4.97
C GLU A 46 25.22 3.78 -4.51
N TYR A 47 26.38 4.19 -5.02
CA TYR A 47 26.80 5.60 -4.99
C TYR A 47 27.21 6.04 -6.39
N GLY A 48 26.41 6.97 -6.92
CA GLY A 48 26.61 7.66 -8.18
C GLY A 48 27.84 8.59 -8.12
N ARG A 49 28.54 8.62 -9.25
CA ARG A 49 29.76 9.38 -9.51
C ARG A 49 29.39 10.82 -9.89
N TRP A 50 29.81 11.79 -9.08
CA TRP A 50 29.86 13.21 -9.46
C TRP A 50 31.19 13.46 -10.18
N GLY A 51 31.11 13.86 -11.45
CA GLY A 51 32.27 14.22 -12.26
C GLY A 51 32.65 15.68 -12.07
N TRP A 52 33.93 15.93 -11.79
CA TRP A 52 34.58 17.22 -12.04
C TRP A 52 35.60 17.02 -13.16
N SER A 53 35.44 17.83 -14.20
CA SER A 53 36.30 17.94 -15.37
C SER A 53 37.35 19.01 -15.14
N GLN A 54 38.64 18.69 -15.30
CA GLN A 54 39.69 19.66 -15.60
C GLN A 54 40.76 19.02 -16.51
N GLY A 55 40.73 19.46 -17.77
CA GLY A 55 41.87 19.99 -18.53
C GLY A 55 43.23 19.30 -18.45
N LEU A 56 43.61 18.70 -19.57
CA LEU A 56 44.98 18.35 -19.95
C LEU A 56 45.86 19.61 -20.09
N GLY A 57 47.08 19.54 -19.55
CA GLY A 57 48.16 20.49 -19.79
C GLY A 57 49.51 19.77 -19.72
N TYR A 58 50.21 19.75 -20.84
CA TYR A 58 51.44 19.02 -21.15
C TYR A 58 52.64 19.39 -20.24
N GLY A 59 53.51 18.41 -19.97
CA GLY A 59 54.82 18.67 -19.37
C GLY A 59 55.57 17.41 -18.98
N ASN A 60 56.39 16.89 -19.90
CA ASN A 60 57.34 15.80 -19.68
C ASN A 60 58.50 16.29 -18.79
N ARG A 61 58.85 15.54 -17.73
CA ARG A 61 60.22 15.29 -17.21
C ARG A 61 60.20 14.70 -15.80
N ASP A 62 60.60 13.44 -15.72
CA ASP A 62 61.58 12.91 -14.77
C ASP A 62 61.57 13.48 -13.34
N ARG A 63 60.88 12.79 -12.43
CA ARG A 63 61.44 12.50 -11.10
C ARG A 63 60.70 11.39 -10.36
N VAL A 64 61.53 10.52 -9.81
CA VAL A 64 61.23 9.30 -9.06
C VAL A 64 60.49 9.66 -7.76
N GLY A 65 59.32 9.07 -7.56
CA GLY A 65 58.56 9.14 -6.32
C GLY A 65 57.56 8.00 -6.30
N PHE A 66 57.96 6.87 -5.71
CA PHE A 66 57.06 5.75 -5.42
C PHE A 66 56.07 6.19 -4.33
N GLY A 67 54.99 6.86 -4.74
CA GLY A 67 53.78 7.00 -3.96
C GLY A 67 53.06 5.66 -3.94
N PHE A 68 53.30 4.88 -2.88
CA PHE A 68 52.59 3.62 -2.67
C PHE A 68 51.19 3.95 -2.14
N ASP A 69 50.21 4.09 -3.04
CA ASP A 69 48.80 4.13 -2.66
C ASP A 69 48.37 2.72 -2.23
N PRO A 70 48.12 2.44 -0.92
CA PRO A 70 47.82 1.09 -0.44
C PRO A 70 46.40 0.61 -0.81
N ALA A 71 45.63 1.43 -1.54
CA ALA A 71 44.27 1.12 -1.96
C ALA A 71 44.17 0.49 -3.38
N ALA A 72 45.28 0.39 -4.13
CA ALA A 72 45.27 -0.03 -5.54
C ALA A 72 45.60 -1.53 -5.79
N LEU A 73 45.81 -2.34 -4.75
CA LEU A 73 46.28 -3.73 -4.88
C LEU A 73 45.33 -4.77 -4.25
N HIS A 74 44.03 -4.69 -4.54
CA HIS A 74 43.16 -5.87 -4.41
C HIS A 74 43.04 -6.53 -5.79
N PRO A 75 43.83 -7.59 -6.10
CA PRO A 75 43.60 -8.36 -7.32
C PRO A 75 42.23 -9.02 -7.20
N GLN A 76 41.25 -8.52 -7.94
CA GLN A 76 40.00 -9.25 -8.12
C GLN A 76 40.34 -10.57 -8.81
N PRO A 77 39.87 -11.72 -8.29
CA PRO A 77 40.23 -12.99 -8.88
C PRO A 77 39.70 -13.06 -10.32
N GLN A 78 40.60 -13.37 -11.25
CA GLN A 78 40.29 -13.36 -12.68
C GLN A 78 39.43 -14.58 -13.05
N ASN A 79 38.36 -14.34 -13.82
CA ASN A 79 37.46 -15.37 -14.37
C ASN A 79 36.77 -16.27 -13.30
N GLU A 80 36.15 -17.36 -13.76
CA GLU A 80 35.52 -18.41 -12.94
C GLU A 80 36.55 -19.37 -12.31
N HIS A 81 37.53 -18.82 -11.61
CA HIS A 81 38.63 -19.57 -11.00
C HIS A 81 38.17 -20.71 -10.06
N ILE A 82 37.01 -20.59 -9.39
CA ILE A 82 36.44 -21.66 -8.54
C ILE A 82 35.95 -22.84 -9.38
N GLU A 83 35.30 -22.59 -10.52
CA GLU A 83 34.87 -23.66 -11.42
C GLU A 83 36.07 -24.33 -12.09
N LEU A 84 37.06 -23.53 -12.52
CA LEU A 84 38.32 -24.04 -13.06
C LEU A 84 39.05 -24.92 -12.04
N HIS A 85 39.10 -24.49 -10.78
CA HIS A 85 39.68 -25.29 -9.69
C HIS A 85 38.92 -26.60 -9.49
N ARG A 86 37.57 -26.59 -9.52
CA ARG A 86 36.76 -27.81 -9.43
C ARG A 86 36.94 -28.73 -10.64
N LYS A 87 37.15 -28.20 -11.84
CA LYS A 87 37.43 -28.99 -13.05
C LYS A 87 38.82 -29.64 -12.98
N ARG A 88 39.82 -28.93 -12.45
CA ARG A 88 41.21 -29.42 -12.34
C ARG A 88 41.43 -30.40 -11.18
N TYR A 89 40.90 -30.07 -10.00
CA TYR A 89 41.18 -30.77 -8.74
C TYR A 89 39.97 -31.47 -8.14
N GLY A 90 38.80 -31.35 -8.79
CA GLY A 90 37.57 -31.97 -8.33
C GLY A 90 36.93 -31.26 -7.14
N TYR A 91 35.95 -31.95 -6.54
CA TYR A 91 35.37 -31.57 -5.26
C TYR A 91 36.17 -32.23 -4.12
N ARG A 92 35.95 -31.73 -2.90
CA ARG A 92 36.42 -32.43 -1.70
C ARG A 92 35.86 -33.86 -1.69
N LEU A 93 36.68 -34.83 -1.33
CA LEU A 93 36.33 -36.27 -1.41
C LEU A 93 35.00 -36.60 -0.71
N ASP A 94 34.69 -35.94 0.40
CA ASP A 94 33.46 -36.14 1.20
C ASP A 94 32.28 -35.23 0.81
N TYR A 95 32.41 -34.42 -0.24
CA TYR A 95 31.41 -33.41 -0.63
C TYR A 95 30.06 -34.05 -0.97
N HIS A 96 30.07 -35.08 -1.82
CA HIS A 96 28.85 -35.74 -2.29
C HIS A 96 28.16 -36.50 -1.16
N GLU A 97 28.93 -37.16 -0.27
CA GLU A 97 28.37 -37.82 0.90
C GLU A 97 27.71 -36.83 1.86
N LYS A 98 28.35 -35.69 2.14
CA LYS A 98 27.80 -34.63 2.99
C LYS A 98 26.53 -34.04 2.39
N LYS A 99 26.53 -33.76 1.08
CA LYS A 99 25.36 -33.24 0.37
C LYS A 99 24.19 -34.21 0.46
N ARG A 100 24.41 -35.50 0.15
CA ARG A 100 23.40 -36.57 0.26
C ARG A 100 22.84 -36.67 1.69
N LYS A 101 23.70 -36.70 2.71
CA LYS A 101 23.28 -36.76 4.12
C LYS A 101 22.51 -35.50 4.54
N LYS A 102 22.85 -34.32 4.01
CA LYS A 102 22.13 -33.07 4.27
C LYS A 102 20.72 -33.09 3.68
N GLU A 103 20.58 -33.47 2.40
CA GLU A 103 19.29 -33.59 1.71
C GLU A 103 18.40 -34.65 2.39
N GLY A 104 18.97 -35.78 2.81
CA GLY A 104 18.24 -36.80 3.56
C GLY A 104 17.75 -36.36 4.96
N ARG A 105 18.46 -35.44 5.62
CA ARG A 105 18.08 -34.88 6.95
C ARG A 105 17.09 -33.73 6.86
N GLU A 106 17.00 -33.08 5.71
CA GLU A 106 16.16 -31.91 5.48
C GLU A 106 14.68 -32.11 5.89
N PRO A 107 13.97 -33.22 5.57
CA PRO A 107 12.58 -33.39 5.99
C PRO A 107 12.41 -33.45 7.52
N HIS A 108 13.35 -34.05 8.23
CA HIS A 108 13.34 -34.12 9.69
C HIS A 108 13.63 -32.76 10.30
N GLU A 109 14.66 -32.07 9.80
CA GLU A 109 15.02 -30.72 10.24
C GLU A 109 13.85 -29.74 10.00
N ARG A 110 13.15 -29.90 8.87
CA ARG A 110 11.97 -29.10 8.51
C ARG A 110 10.81 -29.35 9.49
N SER A 111 10.51 -30.60 9.80
CA SER A 111 9.49 -30.95 10.81
C SER A 111 9.85 -30.44 12.20
N TRP A 112 11.12 -30.59 12.60
CA TRP A 112 11.63 -30.10 13.87
C TRP A 112 11.53 -28.58 13.99
N LYS A 113 11.97 -27.85 12.94
CA LYS A 113 11.85 -26.39 12.84
C LYS A 113 10.39 -25.95 12.98
N ALA A 114 9.47 -26.61 12.29
CA ALA A 114 8.04 -26.31 12.38
C ALA A 114 7.50 -26.43 13.82
N LYS A 115 7.95 -27.42 14.60
CA LYS A 115 7.50 -27.66 15.98
C LYS A 115 8.20 -26.79 17.01
N LYS A 116 9.46 -26.44 16.79
CA LYS A 116 10.33 -25.79 17.79
C LYS A 116 10.45 -24.29 17.64
N MET A 117 10.21 -23.75 16.45
CA MET A 117 10.23 -22.29 16.28
C MET A 117 9.04 -21.66 17.00
N ILE A 118 9.29 -20.57 17.70
CA ILE A 118 8.30 -19.84 18.50
C ILE A 118 8.20 -18.40 17.98
N GLY A 119 7.03 -17.77 18.16
CA GLY A 119 6.81 -16.35 17.89
C GLY A 119 6.89 -15.99 16.41
N LEU A 120 7.51 -14.84 16.11
CA LEU A 120 7.58 -14.28 14.75
C LEU A 120 8.30 -15.21 13.76
N LYS A 121 9.37 -15.89 14.23
CA LYS A 121 10.14 -16.82 13.40
C LYS A 121 9.28 -17.99 12.91
N ALA A 122 8.41 -18.53 13.77
CA ALA A 122 7.46 -19.57 13.40
C ALA A 122 6.45 -19.08 12.34
N LYS A 123 5.89 -17.88 12.56
CA LYS A 123 4.93 -17.28 11.63
C LYS A 123 5.53 -17.07 10.23
N LEU A 124 6.75 -16.52 10.15
CA LEU A 124 7.46 -16.32 8.89
C LEU A 124 7.74 -17.65 8.19
N TYR A 125 8.20 -18.65 8.95
CA TYR A 125 8.46 -19.99 8.41
C TYR A 125 7.21 -20.65 7.83
N HIS A 126 6.08 -20.63 8.56
CA HIS A 126 4.84 -21.20 8.05
C HIS A 126 4.32 -20.43 6.82
N LYS A 127 4.48 -19.11 6.77
CA LYS A 127 4.14 -18.29 5.60
C LYS A 127 4.96 -18.69 4.37
N GLN A 128 6.28 -18.86 4.54
CA GLN A 128 7.16 -19.33 3.48
C GLN A 128 6.75 -20.74 2.99
N ARG A 129 6.54 -21.68 3.92
CA ARG A 129 6.10 -23.05 3.59
C ARG A 129 4.76 -23.10 2.88
N HIS A 130 3.83 -22.20 3.22
CA HIS A 130 2.55 -22.09 2.55
C HIS A 130 2.73 -21.61 1.09
N ALA A 131 3.59 -20.62 0.85
CA ALA A 131 3.91 -20.14 -0.50
C ALA A 131 4.57 -21.24 -1.36
N GLU A 132 5.54 -21.98 -0.81
CA GLU A 132 6.20 -23.09 -1.50
C GLU A 132 5.22 -24.21 -1.88
N LYS A 133 4.28 -24.57 -0.98
CA LYS A 133 3.22 -25.54 -1.28
C LYS A 133 2.31 -25.05 -2.41
N ILE A 134 1.93 -23.78 -2.42
CA ILE A 134 1.10 -23.20 -3.50
C ILE A 134 1.87 -23.23 -4.82
N GLN A 135 3.14 -22.84 -4.83
CA GLN A 135 3.98 -22.86 -6.02
C GLN A 135 4.08 -24.27 -6.60
N MET A 136 4.39 -25.27 -5.76
CA MET A 136 4.46 -26.67 -6.20
C MET A 136 3.13 -27.18 -6.75
N LYS A 137 2.01 -26.87 -6.08
CA LYS A 137 0.67 -27.22 -6.58
C LYS A 137 0.38 -26.59 -7.94
N LYS A 138 0.74 -25.32 -8.14
CA LYS A 138 0.59 -24.64 -9.44
C LYS A 138 1.46 -25.29 -10.52
N THR A 139 2.71 -25.62 -10.22
CA THR A 139 3.64 -26.28 -11.17
C THR A 139 3.14 -27.67 -11.57
N ILE A 140 2.70 -28.48 -10.60
CA ILE A 140 2.13 -29.81 -10.88
C ILE A 140 0.89 -29.67 -11.76
N LYS A 141 -0.04 -28.76 -11.40
CA LYS A 141 -1.25 -28.51 -12.18
C LYS A 141 -0.94 -28.02 -13.60
N MET A 142 0.06 -27.16 -13.79
CA MET A 142 0.50 -26.73 -15.13
C MET A 142 1.08 -27.89 -15.95
N HIS A 143 1.86 -28.77 -15.31
CA HIS A 143 2.43 -29.93 -15.97
C HIS A 143 1.37 -30.98 -16.35
N GLU A 144 0.39 -31.23 -15.47
CA GLU A 144 -0.77 -32.09 -15.76
C GLU A 144 -1.59 -31.54 -16.92
N LYS A 145 -1.92 -30.25 -16.90
CA LYS A 145 -2.62 -29.58 -18.01
C LYS A 145 -1.84 -29.57 -19.33
N ARG A 146 -0.50 -29.55 -19.28
CA ARG A 146 0.32 -29.65 -20.48
C ARG A 146 0.27 -31.07 -21.07
N LYS A 147 0.21 -32.09 -20.22
CA LYS A 147 0.10 -33.49 -20.63
C LYS A 147 -1.26 -33.79 -21.26
N THR A 148 -2.32 -33.20 -20.72
CA THR A 148 -3.68 -33.36 -21.24
C THR A 148 -4.03 -32.20 -22.17
N LYS A 149 -3.90 -32.39 -23.49
CA LYS A 149 -4.47 -31.44 -24.46
C LYS A 149 -6.00 -31.58 -24.43
N GLU A 150 -6.66 -30.79 -23.60
CA GLU A 150 -8.11 -30.60 -23.73
C GLU A 150 -8.38 -29.95 -25.08
N LYS A 151 -9.12 -30.64 -25.96
CA LYS A 151 -9.70 -30.02 -27.16
C LYS A 151 -10.80 -29.08 -26.67
N ASN A 152 -10.67 -27.79 -26.94
CA ASN A 152 -11.77 -26.86 -26.76
C ASN A 152 -12.81 -27.14 -27.87
N ASP A 153 -13.92 -27.79 -27.52
CA ASP A 153 -15.03 -28.08 -28.43
C ASP A 153 -16.01 -26.90 -28.59
N GLU A 154 -15.65 -25.69 -28.11
CA GLU A 154 -16.43 -24.47 -28.35
C GLU A 154 -15.99 -23.78 -29.65
N LYS A 155 -16.85 -23.82 -30.68
CA LYS A 155 -16.62 -23.18 -31.99
C LYS A 155 -16.50 -21.65 -31.96
N THR A 156 -16.92 -20.98 -30.88
CA THR A 156 -16.75 -19.53 -30.71
C THR A 156 -16.75 -19.17 -29.23
N PRO A 157 -15.61 -18.80 -28.62
CA PRO A 157 -15.57 -18.36 -27.23
C PRO A 157 -16.33 -17.03 -27.09
N LYS A 158 -17.16 -16.92 -26.04
CA LYS A 158 -17.86 -15.67 -25.68
C LYS A 158 -16.82 -14.58 -25.41
N GLY A 159 -16.68 -13.64 -26.35
CA GLY A 159 -15.64 -12.60 -26.30
C GLY A 159 -14.73 -12.54 -27.54
N ALA A 160 -15.06 -13.24 -28.63
CA ALA A 160 -14.35 -13.12 -29.90
C ALA A 160 -14.32 -11.65 -30.38
N VAL A 161 -13.13 -11.08 -30.39
CA VAL A 161 -12.85 -9.74 -30.92
C VAL A 161 -12.15 -9.93 -32.27
N PRO A 162 -12.40 -9.07 -33.28
CA PRO A 162 -11.67 -9.12 -34.55
C PRO A 162 -10.14 -9.18 -34.34
N ALA A 163 -9.42 -9.83 -35.26
CA ALA A 163 -7.99 -10.15 -35.11
C ALA A 163 -7.11 -8.94 -34.76
N TYR A 164 -7.44 -7.76 -35.29
CA TYR A 164 -6.74 -6.50 -35.03
C TYR A 164 -6.97 -5.89 -33.64
N LEU A 165 -7.79 -6.53 -32.79
CA LEU A 165 -8.12 -6.13 -31.42
C LEU A 165 -7.79 -7.22 -30.39
N LEU A 166 -7.23 -8.37 -30.81
CA LEU A 166 -6.91 -9.50 -29.92
C LEU A 166 -5.76 -9.17 -28.93
N ASP A 167 -4.78 -8.38 -29.37
CA ASP A 167 -3.58 -8.06 -28.58
C ASP A 167 -3.67 -6.73 -27.81
N ARG A 168 -4.83 -6.04 -27.86
CA ARG A 168 -5.06 -4.82 -27.09
C ARG A 168 -5.84 -5.18 -25.82
N GLU A 169 -5.20 -5.17 -24.65
CA GLU A 169 -5.86 -5.28 -23.32
C GLU A 169 -6.74 -4.04 -22.96
N GLY A 170 -7.26 -3.34 -23.96
CA GLY A 170 -8.03 -2.09 -23.83
C GLY A 170 -9.53 -2.30 -24.04
N GLN A 171 -10.29 -2.20 -22.95
CA GLN A 171 -11.73 -1.92 -22.87
C GLN A 171 -12.58 -2.13 -24.14
N SER A 172 -13.20 -3.30 -24.25
CA SER A 172 -14.38 -3.50 -25.09
C SER A 172 -15.63 -2.91 -24.42
N ARG A 173 -15.79 -1.58 -24.41
CA ARG A 173 -17.03 -0.92 -23.92
C ARG A 173 -17.62 0.19 -24.78
N ALA A 174 -17.06 0.49 -25.94
CA ALA A 174 -17.59 1.55 -26.81
C ALA A 174 -19.04 1.28 -27.28
N LYS A 175 -19.46 0.02 -27.45
CA LYS A 175 -20.83 -0.36 -27.85
C LYS A 175 -21.83 -0.50 -26.70
N VAL A 176 -21.38 -0.53 -25.45
CA VAL A 176 -22.28 -0.62 -24.27
C VAL A 176 -22.78 0.77 -23.86
N LEU A 177 -22.07 1.84 -24.24
CA LEU A 177 -22.43 3.23 -23.93
C LEU A 177 -23.73 3.68 -24.61
N SER A 178 -24.01 3.25 -25.85
CA SER A 178 -25.21 3.68 -26.59
C SER A 178 -26.51 3.01 -26.10
N ASN A 179 -26.45 1.74 -25.66
CA ASN A 179 -27.58 1.06 -25.03
C ASN A 179 -27.79 1.48 -23.56
N MET A 180 -26.70 1.81 -22.85
CA MET A 180 -26.78 2.39 -21.50
C MET A 180 -27.45 3.77 -21.48
N ILE A 181 -27.31 4.61 -22.51
CA ILE A 181 -28.01 5.91 -22.58
C ILE A 181 -29.53 5.72 -22.63
N LYS A 182 -30.01 4.70 -23.34
CA LYS A 182 -31.44 4.35 -23.41
C LYS A 182 -31.97 3.78 -22.08
N GLN A 183 -31.16 2.98 -21.36
CA GLN A 183 -31.48 2.49 -20.01
C GLN A 183 -31.41 3.62 -18.95
N LYS A 184 -30.40 4.50 -18.99
CA LYS A 184 -30.25 5.67 -18.10
C LYS A 184 -31.40 6.68 -18.19
N ARG A 185 -32.09 6.77 -19.34
CA ARG A 185 -33.32 7.58 -19.49
C ARG A 185 -34.54 6.96 -18.79
N LYS A 186 -34.59 5.63 -18.63
CA LYS A 186 -35.68 4.90 -17.95
C LYS A 186 -35.50 4.77 -16.42
N GLU A 187 -34.28 4.89 -15.90
CA GLU A 187 -33.98 4.68 -14.45
C GLU A 187 -34.00 5.96 -13.57
N LYS A 188 -34.54 7.07 -14.10
CA LYS A 188 -34.17 8.44 -13.70
C LYS A 188 -34.46 8.89 -12.27
N ALA A 189 -35.20 8.14 -11.45
CA ALA A 189 -35.68 8.64 -10.15
C ALA A 189 -35.16 7.92 -8.89
N GLY A 190 -34.48 6.76 -8.98
CA GLY A 190 -34.28 5.92 -7.78
C GLY A 190 -32.90 5.25 -7.57
N LYS A 191 -31.90 5.46 -8.44
CA LYS A 191 -30.68 4.64 -8.43
C LYS A 191 -29.34 5.39 -8.43
N TRP A 192 -29.33 6.70 -8.18
CA TRP A 192 -28.07 7.46 -8.12
C TRP A 192 -27.45 7.38 -6.73
N GLU A 193 -27.12 6.17 -6.29
CA GLU A 193 -26.37 5.94 -5.06
C GLU A 193 -24.89 6.16 -5.30
N VAL A 194 -24.24 6.88 -4.39
CA VAL A 194 -22.78 6.97 -4.35
C VAL A 194 -22.20 5.64 -3.86
N PRO A 195 -20.99 5.24 -4.30
CA PRO A 195 -20.37 3.95 -3.93
C PRO A 195 -20.32 3.64 -2.43
N VAL A 196 -20.21 4.67 -1.60
CA VAL A 196 -20.25 4.57 -0.13
C VAL A 196 -21.38 5.46 0.39
N PRO A 197 -22.62 4.95 0.51
CA PRO A 197 -23.78 5.77 0.88
C PRO A 197 -23.80 6.12 2.37
N LYS A 198 -23.47 5.14 3.23
CA LYS A 198 -23.45 5.29 4.69
C LYS A 198 -22.04 5.15 5.21
N VAL A 199 -21.58 6.14 5.97
CA VAL A 199 -20.25 6.16 6.61
C VAL A 199 -20.43 6.21 8.12
N ARG A 200 -19.45 5.67 8.86
CA ARG A 200 -19.35 5.85 10.31
C ARG A 200 -19.42 7.33 10.66
N ALA A 201 -20.34 7.70 11.55
CA ALA A 201 -20.39 9.05 12.10
C ALA A 201 -19.10 9.33 12.88
N GLN A 202 -18.51 10.51 12.66
CA GLN A 202 -17.33 10.95 13.40
C GLN A 202 -17.76 11.88 14.54
N GLY A 203 -17.33 11.58 15.76
CA GLY A 203 -17.52 12.47 16.89
C GLY A 203 -16.71 13.76 16.71
N GLU A 204 -17.23 14.89 17.19
CA GLU A 204 -16.53 16.18 17.10
C GLU A 204 -15.17 16.16 17.78
N THR A 205 -15.02 15.40 18.87
CA THR A 205 -13.77 15.22 19.60
C THR A 205 -12.69 14.50 18.79
N GLU A 206 -13.09 13.59 17.89
CA GLU A 206 -12.16 12.88 17.00
C GLU A 206 -11.59 13.81 15.92
N VAL A 207 -12.40 14.76 15.42
CA VAL A 207 -12.03 15.67 14.32
C VAL A 207 -11.40 16.97 14.81
N LEU A 208 -11.86 17.49 15.96
CA LEU A 208 -11.52 18.79 16.49
C LEU A 208 -10.89 18.69 17.88
N LYS A 209 -9.56 18.57 17.90
CA LYS A 209 -8.78 18.56 19.14
C LYS A 209 -8.78 19.94 19.80
N VAL A 210 -9.04 19.99 21.10
CA VAL A 210 -9.00 21.23 21.88
C VAL A 210 -7.55 21.71 22.06
N ILE A 211 -7.27 22.98 21.76
CA ILE A 211 -6.00 23.62 22.10
C ILE A 211 -6.21 24.59 23.27
N ARG A 212 -5.43 24.38 24.34
CA ARG A 212 -5.38 25.29 25.49
C ARG A 212 -4.31 26.38 25.28
N THR A 213 -4.66 27.63 25.60
CA THR A 213 -3.83 28.83 25.36
C THR A 213 -3.58 29.63 26.64
N GLY A 214 -2.52 30.45 26.62
CA GLY A 214 -2.05 31.27 27.76
C GLY A 214 -1.05 30.55 28.66
N LYS A 215 -0.30 31.31 29.48
CA LYS A 215 0.75 30.79 30.37
C LYS A 215 0.26 29.64 31.28
N ARG A 216 -0.94 29.81 31.86
CA ARG A 216 -1.59 28.80 32.72
C ARG A 216 -2.51 27.82 31.98
N LYS A 217 -2.59 27.87 30.64
CA LYS A 217 -3.41 26.98 29.79
C LYS A 217 -4.90 26.85 30.18
N LYS A 218 -5.50 27.89 30.77
CA LYS A 218 -6.92 27.86 31.18
C LYS A 218 -7.91 28.09 30.03
N LYS A 219 -7.49 28.72 28.92
CA LYS A 219 -8.38 29.12 27.82
C LYS A 219 -8.42 28.05 26.72
N ALA A 220 -9.59 27.46 26.43
CA ALA A 220 -9.76 26.32 25.53
C ALA A 220 -10.63 26.59 24.28
N TRP A 221 -10.62 27.83 23.77
CA TRP A 221 -11.51 28.27 22.68
C TRP A 221 -11.06 27.82 21.28
N LYS A 222 -9.78 27.45 21.11
CA LYS A 222 -9.20 27.02 19.83
C LYS A 222 -9.39 25.52 19.59
N ARG A 223 -9.59 25.15 18.33
CA ARG A 223 -9.79 23.78 17.86
C ARG A 223 -8.81 23.47 16.72
N MET A 224 -8.06 22.38 16.83
CA MET A 224 -7.18 21.87 15.79
C MET A 224 -7.90 20.77 15.02
N VAL A 225 -7.89 20.85 13.70
CA VAL A 225 -8.33 19.76 12.83
C VAL A 225 -7.26 18.67 12.86
N THR A 226 -7.65 17.46 13.25
CA THR A 226 -6.78 16.26 13.30
C THR A 226 -6.86 15.42 12.03
N LYS A 227 -7.91 15.60 11.23
CA LYS A 227 -8.14 14.89 9.98
C LYS A 227 -7.48 15.62 8.81
N VAL A 228 -7.32 14.90 7.71
CA VAL A 228 -6.86 15.46 6.44
C VAL A 228 -7.82 16.54 5.97
N CYS A 229 -7.28 17.64 5.44
CA CYS A 229 -8.06 18.74 4.91
C CYS A 229 -7.54 19.21 3.55
N PHE A 230 -8.44 19.73 2.74
CA PHE A 230 -8.13 20.49 1.55
C PHE A 230 -8.27 21.97 1.85
N VAL A 231 -7.34 22.73 1.30
CA VAL A 231 -7.28 24.17 1.45
C VAL A 231 -6.94 24.70 0.06
N GLY A 232 -7.78 25.59 -0.48
CA GLY A 232 -7.57 26.17 -1.80
C GLY A 232 -6.27 26.97 -1.91
N ASP A 233 -5.80 27.20 -3.14
CA ASP A 233 -4.48 27.80 -3.39
C ASP A 233 -4.36 29.24 -2.90
N GLY A 234 -5.47 29.99 -2.81
CA GLY A 234 -5.51 31.35 -2.26
C GLY A 234 -5.59 31.44 -0.73
N PHE A 235 -5.26 30.38 0.01
CA PHE A 235 -5.42 30.39 1.47
C PHE A 235 -4.29 31.10 2.21
N THR A 236 -4.62 32.24 2.80
CA THR A 236 -3.78 32.93 3.78
C THR A 236 -4.28 32.63 5.20
N ARG A 237 -3.35 32.34 6.13
CA ARG A 237 -3.71 32.10 7.53
C ARG A 237 -4.21 33.39 8.17
N LYS A 238 -5.31 33.30 8.92
CA LYS A 238 -5.78 34.41 9.76
C LYS A 238 -4.80 34.66 10.91
N PRO A 239 -4.70 35.90 11.43
CA PRO A 239 -3.87 36.18 12.59
C PRO A 239 -4.23 35.27 13.78
N PRO A 240 -3.26 34.82 14.60
CA PRO A 240 -3.50 33.82 15.64
C PRO A 240 -4.57 34.22 16.66
N LYS A 241 -4.84 35.51 16.85
CA LYS A 241 -5.90 35.99 17.74
C LYS A 241 -7.31 35.70 17.22
N TYR A 242 -7.51 35.65 15.91
CA TYR A 242 -8.81 35.45 15.26
C TYR A 242 -9.00 34.03 14.71
N GLU A 243 -7.93 33.24 14.62
CA GLU A 243 -7.99 31.84 14.17
C GLU A 243 -8.48 30.93 15.30
N ARG A 244 -9.77 30.52 15.22
CA ARG A 244 -10.37 29.51 16.12
C ARG A 244 -10.10 28.09 15.64
N PHE A 245 -10.35 27.81 14.36
CA PHE A 245 -10.12 26.51 13.74
C PHE A 245 -8.78 26.48 13.03
N ILE A 246 -7.86 25.65 13.52
CA ILE A 246 -6.51 25.52 12.99
C ILE A 246 -6.44 24.29 12.11
N ARG A 247 -6.08 24.51 10.84
CA ARG A 247 -5.80 23.44 9.86
C ARG A 247 -4.28 23.31 9.68
N PRO A 248 -3.62 22.32 10.28
CA PRO A 248 -2.16 22.22 10.24
C PRO A 248 -1.65 21.92 8.83
N MET A 249 -0.51 22.48 8.44
CA MET A 249 0.03 22.34 7.08
C MET A 249 0.34 20.88 6.69
N GLY A 250 0.81 20.06 7.63
CA GLY A 250 1.10 18.64 7.39
C GLY A 250 -0.12 17.80 7.04
N LEU A 251 -1.35 18.30 7.28
CA LEU A 251 -2.60 17.63 6.92
C LEU A 251 -3.29 18.28 5.72
N ARG A 252 -2.64 19.22 5.03
CA ARG A 252 -3.20 19.90 3.84
C ARG A 252 -2.77 19.17 2.58
N PHE A 253 -3.69 18.43 2.00
CA PHE A 253 -3.44 17.73 0.75
C PHE A 253 -4.03 18.53 -0.42
N LYS A 254 -3.32 18.52 -1.56
CA LYS A 254 -3.74 19.19 -2.80
C LYS A 254 -4.15 18.23 -3.91
N LYS A 255 -3.74 16.96 -3.82
CA LYS A 255 -3.97 15.93 -4.84
C LYS A 255 -4.64 14.71 -4.22
N ALA A 256 -5.38 13.97 -5.04
CA ALA A 256 -6.01 12.70 -4.70
C ALA A 256 -5.67 11.63 -5.73
N HIS A 257 -5.55 10.38 -5.29
CA HIS A 257 -5.49 9.22 -6.15
C HIS A 257 -6.91 8.78 -6.49
N VAL A 258 -7.29 9.03 -7.73
CA VAL A 258 -8.66 8.87 -8.21
C VAL A 258 -8.72 7.69 -9.17
N THR A 259 -9.54 6.70 -8.85
CA THR A 259 -9.79 5.52 -9.69
C THR A 259 -11.00 5.75 -10.58
N HIS A 260 -10.86 5.49 -11.88
CA HIS A 260 -12.00 5.43 -12.79
C HIS A 260 -12.56 3.99 -12.84
N PRO A 261 -13.83 3.76 -12.42
CA PRO A 261 -14.37 2.39 -12.27
C PRO A 261 -14.44 1.62 -13.59
N GLU A 262 -14.65 2.29 -14.73
CA GLU A 262 -14.70 1.62 -16.03
C GLU A 262 -13.32 1.31 -16.62
N LEU A 263 -12.35 2.23 -16.53
CA LEU A 263 -10.97 2.07 -17.03
C LEU A 263 -10.13 1.16 -16.12
N LYS A 264 -10.51 1.03 -14.84
CA LYS A 264 -9.72 0.35 -13.80
C LYS A 264 -8.29 0.91 -13.68
N ALA A 265 -8.13 2.18 -14.03
CA ALA A 265 -6.90 2.94 -13.94
C ALA A 265 -7.01 4.00 -12.84
N THR A 266 -5.87 4.33 -12.24
CA THR A 266 -5.72 5.32 -11.16
C THR A 266 -4.96 6.54 -11.67
N PHE A 267 -5.41 7.72 -11.28
CA PHE A 267 -4.83 9.00 -11.70
C PHE A 267 -4.54 9.87 -10.47
N CYS A 268 -3.43 10.60 -10.46
CA CYS A 268 -3.07 11.52 -9.37
C CYS A 268 -3.55 12.93 -9.70
N LEU A 269 -4.84 13.18 -9.47
CA LEU A 269 -5.52 14.40 -9.91
C LEU A 269 -5.51 15.47 -8.82
N PRO A 270 -5.36 16.77 -9.17
CA PRO A 270 -5.49 17.84 -8.20
C PRO A 270 -6.94 18.02 -7.76
N ILE A 271 -7.11 18.30 -6.47
CA ILE A 271 -8.40 18.58 -5.86
C ILE A 271 -8.74 20.05 -6.14
N LEU A 272 -9.94 20.30 -6.63
CA LEU A 272 -10.48 21.63 -6.86
C LEU A 272 -11.24 22.14 -5.62
N GLY A 273 -11.98 21.24 -4.97
CA GLY A 273 -12.77 21.60 -3.80
C GLY A 273 -13.37 20.40 -3.07
N VAL A 274 -13.90 20.66 -1.87
CA VAL A 274 -14.69 19.70 -1.10
C VAL A 274 -16.16 20.08 -1.26
N LYS A 275 -16.96 19.21 -1.86
CA LYS A 275 -18.37 19.51 -2.16
C LYS A 275 -19.30 19.11 -1.02
N LYS A 276 -19.10 17.93 -0.43
CA LYS A 276 -19.96 17.41 0.64
C LYS A 276 -19.20 16.47 1.56
N ASN A 277 -19.16 16.79 2.85
CA ASN A 277 -18.76 15.86 3.89
C ASN A 277 -20.03 15.19 4.49
N PRO A 278 -20.08 13.85 4.61
CA PRO A 278 -21.27 13.15 5.09
C PRO A 278 -21.59 13.39 6.58
N SER A 279 -20.61 13.80 7.41
CA SER A 279 -20.84 13.97 8.85
C SER A 279 -21.39 15.36 9.21
N SER A 280 -20.88 16.44 8.61
CA SER A 280 -21.41 17.78 8.87
C SER A 280 -21.13 18.78 7.74
N PRO A 281 -22.00 19.78 7.53
CA PRO A 281 -21.71 20.90 6.63
C PRO A 281 -20.51 21.73 7.08
N LEU A 282 -20.28 21.85 8.40
CA LEU A 282 -19.13 22.56 8.96
C LEU A 282 -17.80 21.96 8.48
N TYR A 283 -17.71 20.64 8.39
CA TYR A 283 -16.54 19.95 7.84
C TYR A 283 -16.35 20.20 6.35
N THR A 284 -17.44 20.41 5.60
CA THR A 284 -17.37 20.82 4.19
C THR A 284 -16.74 22.22 4.09
N SER A 285 -17.21 23.20 4.87
CA SER A 285 -16.65 24.56 4.88
C SER A 285 -15.21 24.63 5.37
N LEU A 286 -14.83 23.76 6.31
CA LEU A 286 -13.44 23.64 6.76
C LEU A 286 -12.55 22.90 5.75
N GLY A 287 -13.13 22.21 4.77
CA GLY A 287 -12.42 21.38 3.80
C GLY A 287 -11.92 20.07 4.39
N VAL A 288 -12.53 19.55 5.46
CA VAL A 288 -12.12 18.27 6.08
C VAL A 288 -12.53 17.11 5.18
N ILE A 289 -11.56 16.24 4.90
CA ILE A 289 -11.72 15.06 4.05
C ILE A 289 -11.68 13.82 4.92
N THR A 290 -12.82 13.14 4.96
CA THR A 290 -13.03 11.86 5.65
C THR A 290 -13.57 10.84 4.66
N LYS A 291 -13.64 9.57 5.06
CA LYS A 291 -14.28 8.54 4.25
C LYS A 291 -15.68 8.97 3.79
N GLY A 292 -15.99 8.76 2.52
CA GLY A 292 -17.24 9.13 1.87
C GLY A 292 -17.42 10.62 1.58
N THR A 293 -16.42 11.46 1.86
CA THR A 293 -16.44 12.86 1.42
C THR A 293 -16.45 12.92 -0.11
N VAL A 294 -17.34 13.74 -0.66
CA VAL A 294 -17.40 14.05 -2.09
C VAL A 294 -16.51 15.25 -2.36
N ILE A 295 -15.50 15.03 -3.17
CA ILE A 295 -14.54 16.03 -3.61
C ILE A 295 -14.72 16.29 -5.11
N GLU A 296 -14.37 17.49 -5.53
CA GLU A 296 -14.28 17.87 -6.93
C GLU A 296 -12.81 17.79 -7.34
N VAL A 297 -12.54 17.05 -8.41
CA VAL A 297 -11.20 16.78 -8.91
C VAL A 297 -11.06 17.25 -10.35
N ASN A 298 -9.88 17.75 -10.69
CA ASN A 298 -9.59 18.15 -12.06
C ASN A 298 -9.40 16.89 -12.92
N VAL A 299 -10.20 16.75 -13.98
CA VAL A 299 -10.17 15.60 -14.90
C VAL A 299 -9.66 15.98 -16.30
N SER A 300 -8.99 17.13 -16.45
CA SER A 300 -8.41 17.57 -17.72
C SER A 300 -7.47 16.52 -18.33
N GLU A 301 -6.71 15.79 -17.50
CA GLU A 301 -5.81 14.72 -17.94
C GLU A 301 -6.55 13.50 -18.53
N LEU A 302 -7.84 13.33 -18.23
CA LEU A 302 -8.64 12.21 -18.76
C LEU A 302 -9.23 12.50 -20.14
N GLY A 303 -9.20 13.75 -20.60
CA GLY A 303 -9.72 14.15 -21.91
C GLY A 303 -11.22 13.85 -22.08
N LEU A 304 -12.01 13.91 -21.00
CA LEU A 304 -13.44 13.64 -21.07
C LEU A 304 -14.16 14.78 -21.82
N VAL A 305 -14.94 14.43 -22.84
CA VAL A 305 -15.69 15.39 -23.66
C VAL A 305 -17.18 15.08 -23.58
N THR A 306 -18.00 16.11 -23.47
CA THR A 306 -19.46 16.00 -23.58
C THR A 306 -19.87 15.70 -25.03
N GLN A 307 -21.11 15.23 -25.24
CA GLN A 307 -21.64 15.03 -26.61
C GLN A 307 -21.64 16.33 -27.44
N GLY A 308 -21.63 17.50 -26.80
CA GLY A 308 -21.52 18.81 -27.45
C GLY A 308 -20.10 19.32 -27.65
N GLY A 309 -19.07 18.46 -27.56
CA GLY A 309 -17.68 18.84 -27.83
C GLY A 309 -16.99 19.67 -26.73
N LYS A 310 -17.70 20.03 -25.65
CA LYS A 310 -17.11 20.76 -24.51
C LYS A 310 -16.29 19.80 -23.65
N VAL A 311 -15.06 20.19 -23.34
CA VAL A 311 -14.13 19.47 -22.47
C VAL A 311 -14.59 19.59 -21.01
N ILE A 312 -14.65 18.46 -20.32
CA ILE A 312 -14.94 18.39 -18.88
C ILE A 312 -13.61 18.50 -18.15
N TRP A 313 -13.48 19.51 -17.30
CA TRP A 313 -12.29 19.72 -16.48
C TRP A 313 -12.54 19.45 -14.99
N GLY A 314 -13.79 19.38 -14.53
CA GLY A 314 -14.15 19.07 -13.14
C GLY A 314 -15.11 17.89 -13.07
N LYS A 315 -14.85 16.92 -12.18
CA LYS A 315 -15.77 15.82 -11.90
C LYS A 315 -15.79 15.49 -10.42
N TYR A 316 -16.91 14.97 -9.92
CA TYR A 316 -17.01 14.53 -8.54
C TYR A 316 -16.39 13.15 -8.35
N ALA A 317 -15.66 13.00 -7.25
CA ALA A 317 -15.11 11.75 -6.78
C ALA A 317 -15.49 11.56 -5.31
N GLN A 318 -15.71 10.32 -4.91
CA GLN A 318 -15.97 9.97 -3.52
C GLN A 318 -14.75 9.32 -2.90
N VAL A 319 -14.31 9.83 -1.75
CA VAL A 319 -13.20 9.27 -0.98
C VAL A 319 -13.60 7.94 -0.36
N THR A 320 -12.78 6.90 -0.54
CA THR A 320 -13.10 5.53 -0.12
C THR A 320 -12.31 5.07 1.12
N ASN A 321 -11.14 5.64 1.38
CA ASN A 321 -10.29 5.30 2.51
C ASN A 321 -10.43 6.29 3.69
N ASN A 322 -9.68 6.03 4.77
CA ASN A 322 -9.53 6.96 5.89
C ASN A 322 -8.16 7.64 5.76
N PRO A 323 -8.10 8.84 5.14
CA PRO A 323 -6.83 9.45 4.73
C PRO A 323 -5.90 9.79 5.92
N GLU A 324 -6.45 9.93 7.12
CA GLU A 324 -5.67 10.17 8.35
C GLU A 324 -4.76 9.01 8.77
N ASN A 325 -5.06 7.78 8.36
CA ASN A 325 -4.29 6.59 8.73
C ASN A 325 -3.24 6.24 7.66
N ASP A 326 -3.55 6.53 6.40
CA ASP A 326 -2.75 6.08 5.25
C ASP A 326 -1.82 7.17 4.72
N GLY A 327 -2.13 8.45 4.97
CA GLY A 327 -1.41 9.59 4.38
C GLY A 327 -1.67 9.80 2.88
N CYS A 328 -2.68 9.12 2.33
CA CYS A 328 -3.10 9.24 0.93
C CYS A 328 -4.62 9.44 0.86
N ILE A 329 -5.10 10.23 -0.10
CA ILE A 329 -6.53 10.35 -0.40
C ILE A 329 -6.84 9.45 -1.59
N ASN A 330 -7.51 8.33 -1.34
CA ASN A 330 -7.99 7.44 -2.39
C ASN A 330 -9.47 7.71 -2.64
N ALA A 331 -9.83 7.96 -3.89
CA ALA A 331 -11.19 8.28 -4.30
C ALA A 331 -11.61 7.51 -5.56
N VAL A 332 -12.92 7.38 -5.77
CA VAL A 332 -13.51 6.78 -6.95
C VAL A 332 -14.33 7.83 -7.67
N LEU A 333 -14.16 7.97 -8.99
CA LEU A 333 -14.96 8.89 -9.79
C LEU A 333 -16.44 8.48 -9.77
N LEU A 334 -17.30 9.47 -9.58
CA LEU A 334 -18.74 9.32 -9.74
C LEU A 334 -19.05 9.53 -11.23
N VAL A 335 -19.23 8.43 -11.98
CA VAL A 335 -19.29 8.43 -13.45
C VAL A 335 -20.66 8.80 -14.01
#